data_AF-G1UZY6-F1
#
_entry.id   AF-G1UZY6-F1
#
_cell.length_a   1.000
_cell.length_b   1.000
_cell.length_c   1.000
_cell.angle_alpha   90.00
_cell.angle_beta   90.00
_cell.angle_gamma   90.00
#
_symmetry.space_group_name_H-M   'P 1'
#
loop_
_entity.id
_entity.type
_entity.pdbx_description
1 polymer ?
#
loop_
_entity_poly.entity_id
_entity_poly.type
_entity_poly.pdbx_seq_one_letter_code
_entity_poly.pdbx_strand_id
1 'polypeptide(L)'
;MIHWGHPCFLRDLVPLLDADILLVEGGKTIGWLPRILCLRTTPELLTALPEGCKALRPELALATYGDNKLPGLPSFTAEDLDALVDLILEKGFLLPALDCGACGEADCTAMTQRIVAGEKTPGDCVAARGNIEATVNGQSVGLNPFTAQMLSGGIKGMLGALKGMVPGGEVIIRMKG
;
A
#
# COMPACT_ATOMS: atom_id res chain seq x y z
N MET A 1 11.14 1.84 23.37
CA MET A 1 10.86 0.44 22.99
C MET A 1 9.35 0.29 22.97
N ILE A 2 8.75 0.04 21.80
CA ILE A 2 7.30 -0.12 21.68
C ILE A 2 7.02 -1.61 21.92
N HIS A 3 6.28 -1.91 22.98
CA HIS A 3 5.85 -3.26 23.29
C HIS A 3 4.36 -3.39 22.99
N TRP A 4 4.03 -4.25 22.03
CA TRP A 4 2.66 -4.56 21.68
C TRP A 4 2.23 -5.82 22.44
N GLY A 5 1.12 -5.76 23.16
CA GLY A 5 0.55 -6.91 23.89
C GLY A 5 -0.13 -7.94 22.99
N HIS A 6 0.02 -7.82 21.66
CA HIS A 6 -0.62 -8.65 20.64
C HIS A 6 0.25 -8.69 19.37
N PRO A 7 -0.01 -9.61 18.43
CA PRO A 7 0.67 -9.61 17.13
C PRO A 7 0.48 -8.27 16.41
N CYS A 8 1.56 -7.76 15.82
CA CYS A 8 1.54 -6.59 14.95
C CYS A 8 1.86 -6.98 13.52
N PHE A 9 1.08 -6.44 12.60
CA PHE A 9 1.29 -6.60 11.17
C PHE A 9 2.07 -5.40 10.62
N LEU A 10 2.66 -5.55 9.43
CA LEU A 10 3.46 -4.49 8.81
C LEU A 10 2.70 -3.15 8.74
N ARG A 11 1.39 -3.19 8.43
CA ARG A 11 0.53 -1.98 8.39
C ARG A 11 0.48 -1.24 9.73
N ASP A 12 0.58 -1.95 10.86
CA ASP A 12 0.47 -1.36 12.19
C ASP A 12 1.76 -0.61 12.56
N LEU A 13 2.86 -0.91 11.87
CA LEU A 13 4.13 -0.20 12.00
C LEU A 13 4.21 1.04 11.13
N VAL A 14 3.49 1.10 10.00
CA VAL A 14 3.57 2.23 9.05
C VAL A 14 3.40 3.60 9.72
N PRO A 15 2.42 3.81 10.64
CA PRO A 15 2.26 5.11 11.30
C PRO A 15 3.38 5.49 12.28
N LEU A 16 4.34 4.59 12.53
CA LEU A 16 5.50 4.84 13.38
C LEU A 16 6.76 5.18 12.57
N LEU A 17 6.68 5.08 11.24
CA LEU A 17 7.81 5.33 10.35
C LEU A 17 7.81 6.79 9.90
N ASP A 18 9.00 7.37 9.90
CA ASP A 18 9.30 8.67 9.29
C ASP A 18 10.23 8.42 8.11
N ALA A 19 9.66 8.00 6.98
CA ALA A 19 10.39 7.61 5.79
C ALA A 19 9.54 7.78 4.52
N ASP A 20 10.19 8.17 3.42
CA ASP A 20 9.56 8.27 2.10
C ASP A 20 9.44 6.90 1.40
N ILE A 21 10.32 5.96 1.74
CA ILE A 21 10.40 4.63 1.13
C ILE A 21 10.46 3.55 2.20
N LEU A 22 9.62 2.54 2.05
CA LEU A 22 9.63 1.33 2.85
C LEU A 22 10.05 0.14 1.97
N LEU A 23 11.29 -0.33 2.14
CA LEU A 23 11.76 -1.56 1.50
C LEU A 23 11.42 -2.77 2.38
N VAL A 24 10.67 -3.73 1.82
CA VAL A 24 10.21 -4.92 2.53
C VAL A 24 10.88 -6.16 1.95
N GLU A 25 11.79 -6.78 2.70
CA GLU A 25 12.33 -8.08 2.34
C GLU A 25 11.35 -9.21 2.76
N GLY A 26 11.06 -10.12 1.83
CA GLY A 26 10.13 -11.23 2.07
C GLY A 26 8.68 -10.84 1.78
N GLY A 27 7.78 -11.02 2.75
CA GLY A 27 6.38 -10.58 2.60
C GLY A 27 5.61 -11.25 1.44
N LYS A 28 5.90 -12.49 1.07
CA LYS A 28 5.29 -13.15 -0.11
C LYS A 28 3.76 -13.10 -0.11
N THR A 29 3.14 -13.17 1.07
CA THR A 29 1.69 -13.10 1.29
C THR A 29 1.11 -11.68 1.24
N ILE A 30 1.94 -10.63 1.36
CA ILE A 30 1.51 -9.22 1.34
C ILE A 30 1.08 -8.80 -0.07
N GLY A 31 -0.22 -8.57 -0.25
CA GLY A 31 -0.82 -8.28 -1.57
C GLY A 31 -0.99 -6.80 -1.88
N TRP A 32 -0.80 -5.93 -0.90
CA TRP A 32 -1.07 -4.48 -0.97
C TRP A 32 0.18 -3.64 -1.26
N LEU A 33 1.26 -4.29 -1.70
CA LEU A 33 2.54 -3.69 -2.12
C LEU A 33 2.96 -4.24 -3.48
N PRO A 34 3.55 -3.41 -4.36
CA PRO A 34 4.31 -3.92 -5.50
C PRO A 34 5.59 -4.63 -5.02
N ARG A 35 6.20 -5.45 -5.88
CA ARG A 35 7.44 -6.18 -5.53
C ARG A 35 8.45 -6.23 -6.66
N ILE A 36 9.71 -6.45 -6.29
CA ILE A 36 10.79 -6.86 -7.19
C ILE A 36 11.08 -8.34 -6.94
N LEU A 37 11.13 -9.15 -7.99
CA LEU A 37 11.43 -10.58 -7.86
C LEU A 37 12.93 -10.84 -8.01
N CYS A 38 13.59 -11.18 -6.92
CA CYS A 38 14.98 -11.62 -6.94
C CYS A 38 15.06 -13.12 -7.27
N LEU A 39 15.35 -13.46 -8.53
CA LEU A 39 15.29 -14.83 -9.03
C LEU A 39 16.68 -15.48 -9.03
N ARG A 40 16.90 -16.48 -8.16
CA ARG A 40 18.13 -17.29 -8.12
C ARG A 40 18.09 -18.53 -9.01
N THR A 41 16.90 -18.97 -9.39
CA THR A 41 16.67 -20.18 -10.17
C THR A 41 16.13 -19.81 -11.55
N THR A 42 16.48 -20.58 -12.58
CA THR A 42 16.00 -20.29 -13.94
C THR A 42 14.47 -20.39 -14.04
N PRO A 43 13.84 -19.60 -14.92
CA PRO A 43 12.39 -19.62 -15.12
C PRO A 43 11.86 -21.02 -15.45
N GLU A 44 12.60 -21.83 -16.23
CA GLU A 44 12.18 -23.19 -16.57
C GLU A 44 11.99 -24.06 -15.33
N LEU A 45 12.89 -23.97 -14.35
CA LEU A 45 12.81 -24.68 -13.08
C LEU A 45 11.76 -24.11 -12.13
N LEU A 46 11.52 -22.80 -12.18
CA LEU A 46 10.43 -22.15 -11.43
C LEU A 46 9.05 -22.53 -11.97
N THR A 47 8.92 -22.69 -13.30
CA THR A 47 7.69 -23.14 -13.98
C THR A 47 7.47 -24.65 -13.90
N ALA A 48 8.54 -25.44 -13.74
CA ALA A 48 8.46 -26.89 -13.53
C ALA A 48 7.87 -27.26 -12.16
N LEU A 49 7.85 -26.31 -11.22
CA LEU A 49 7.13 -26.43 -9.95
C LEU A 49 5.74 -25.80 -10.14
N PRO A 50 4.64 -26.58 -10.11
CA PRO A 50 3.29 -26.07 -10.30
C PRO A 50 2.93 -24.89 -9.40
N GLU A 51 3.49 -24.87 -8.18
CA GLU A 51 3.27 -23.83 -7.17
C GLU A 51 4.39 -22.77 -7.11
N GLY A 52 5.52 -22.98 -7.80
CA GLY A 52 6.74 -22.18 -7.63
C GLY A 52 6.59 -20.74 -8.11
N CYS A 53 6.30 -20.55 -9.40
CA CYS A 53 6.04 -19.22 -9.97
C CYS A 53 4.81 -18.56 -9.33
N LYS A 54 3.73 -19.32 -9.11
CA LYS A 54 2.47 -18.77 -8.58
C LYS A 54 2.62 -18.24 -7.15
N ALA A 55 3.40 -18.91 -6.30
CA ALA A 55 3.67 -18.44 -4.93
C ALA A 55 4.45 -17.11 -4.87
N LEU A 56 5.16 -16.74 -5.95
CA LEU A 56 5.85 -15.46 -6.04
C LEU A 56 4.91 -14.31 -6.39
N ARG A 57 3.72 -14.60 -6.89
CA ARG A 57 2.72 -13.63 -7.38
C ARG A 57 3.33 -12.63 -8.37
N PRO A 58 3.79 -13.11 -9.55
CA PRO A 58 4.40 -12.27 -10.57
C PRO A 58 3.50 -11.14 -11.06
N GLU A 59 2.19 -11.29 -10.93
CA GLU A 59 1.21 -10.24 -11.22
C GLU A 59 1.27 -9.01 -10.30
N LEU A 60 2.04 -9.09 -9.20
CA LEU A 60 2.35 -7.95 -8.33
C LEU A 60 3.74 -7.36 -8.59
N ALA A 61 4.51 -7.95 -9.50
CA ALA A 61 5.90 -7.60 -9.71
C ALA A 61 6.05 -6.43 -10.69
N LEU A 62 6.88 -5.45 -10.33
CA LEU A 62 7.28 -4.37 -11.23
C LEU A 62 8.44 -4.80 -12.13
N ALA A 63 9.34 -5.64 -11.62
CA ALA A 63 10.51 -6.13 -12.33
C ALA A 63 11.12 -7.38 -11.67
N THR A 64 12.08 -7.98 -12.35
CA THR A 64 12.99 -8.99 -11.79
C THR A 64 14.38 -8.40 -11.55
N TYR A 65 15.09 -8.93 -10.56
CA TYR A 65 16.48 -8.58 -10.27
C TYR A 65 17.37 -9.84 -10.20
N GLY A 66 18.55 -9.76 -10.82
CA GLY A 66 19.54 -10.83 -10.87
C GLY A 66 19.64 -11.49 -12.24
N ASP A 67 20.32 -12.64 -12.29
CA ASP A 67 20.69 -13.29 -13.55
C ASP A 67 19.50 -13.93 -14.29
N ASN A 68 18.42 -14.22 -13.55
CA ASN A 68 17.23 -14.89 -14.09
C ASN A 68 16.09 -13.87 -14.31
N LYS A 69 15.34 -14.05 -15.40
CA LYS A 69 14.33 -13.09 -15.88
C LYS A 69 12.97 -13.74 -16.01
N LEU A 70 11.89 -13.03 -15.72
CA LEU A 70 10.54 -13.52 -16.04
C LEU A 70 10.06 -12.86 -17.34
N PRO A 71 9.62 -13.62 -18.36
CA PRO A 71 9.06 -13.04 -19.58
C PRO A 71 7.90 -12.08 -19.26
N GLY A 72 7.90 -10.92 -19.92
CA GLY A 72 6.87 -9.88 -19.72
C GLY A 72 7.17 -8.89 -18.58
N LEU A 73 8.25 -9.09 -17.82
CA LEU A 73 8.72 -8.11 -16.84
C LEU A 73 10.06 -7.50 -17.26
N PRO A 74 10.29 -6.20 -16.96
CA PRO A 74 11.62 -5.63 -16.95
C PRO A 74 12.56 -6.44 -16.05
N SER A 75 13.83 -6.54 -16.42
CA SER A 75 14.84 -7.25 -15.63
C SER A 75 16.08 -6.40 -15.49
N PHE A 76 16.61 -6.33 -14.28
CA PHE A 76 17.77 -5.54 -13.92
C PHE A 76 18.84 -6.42 -13.28
N THR A 77 20.09 -5.99 -13.39
CA THR A 77 21.26 -6.60 -12.73
C THR A 77 22.01 -5.53 -11.94
N ALA A 78 23.19 -5.85 -11.42
CA ALA A 78 24.01 -4.87 -10.70
C ALA A 78 24.46 -3.71 -11.61
N GLU A 79 24.60 -3.95 -12.92
CA GLU A 79 24.99 -2.95 -13.92
C GLU A 79 23.91 -1.88 -14.16
N ASP A 80 22.63 -2.26 -14.05
CA ASP A 80 21.48 -1.39 -14.33
C ASP A 80 20.74 -0.98 -13.04
N LEU A 81 21.45 -0.97 -11.90
CA LEU A 81 20.86 -0.74 -10.58
C LEU A 81 20.18 0.63 -10.48
N ASP A 82 20.78 1.68 -11.05
CA ASP A 82 20.21 3.03 -11.01
C ASP A 82 18.84 3.08 -11.70
N ALA A 83 18.68 2.39 -12.83
CA ALA A 83 17.40 2.31 -13.54
C ALA A 83 16.34 1.52 -12.76
N LEU A 84 16.75 0.52 -11.98
CA LEU A 84 15.84 -0.17 -11.05
C LEU A 84 15.39 0.77 -9.92
N VAL A 85 16.30 1.57 -9.38
CA VAL A 85 15.96 2.56 -8.34
C VAL A 85 14.97 3.59 -8.89
N ASP A 86 15.19 4.11 -10.10
CA ASP A 86 14.25 5.02 -10.76
C ASP A 86 12.85 4.39 -10.90
N LEU A 87 12.79 3.12 -11.33
CA LEU A 87 11.52 2.39 -11.41
C LEU A 87 10.83 2.26 -10.04
N ILE A 88 11.57 1.96 -8.98
CA ILE A 88 11.04 1.83 -7.62
C ILE A 88 10.50 3.17 -7.12
N LEU A 89 11.22 4.27 -7.38
CA LEU A 89 10.80 5.62 -6.99
C LEU A 89 9.55 6.06 -7.75
N GLU A 90 9.43 5.71 -9.03
CA GLU A 90 8.30 6.10 -9.87
C GLU A 90 7.05 5.24 -9.60
N LYS A 91 7.23 3.92 -9.45
CA LYS A 91 6.12 2.95 -9.42
C LYS A 91 5.87 2.35 -8.04
N GLY A 92 6.68 2.68 -7.04
CA GLY A 92 6.49 2.25 -5.65
C GLY A 92 5.23 2.87 -5.05
N PHE A 93 4.47 2.07 -4.29
CA PHE A 93 3.31 2.56 -3.55
C PHE A 93 2.98 1.65 -2.37
N LEU A 94 2.14 2.15 -1.46
CA LEU A 94 1.60 1.42 -0.32
C LEU A 94 0.08 1.63 -0.26
N LEU A 95 -0.70 0.55 -0.36
CA LEU A 95 -2.14 0.62 -0.15
C LEU A 95 -2.50 0.44 1.35
N PRO A 96 -3.63 1.00 1.82
CA PRO A 96 -4.07 0.89 3.22
C PRO A 96 -4.35 -0.53 3.76
N ALA A 97 -4.34 -1.55 2.89
CA ALA A 97 -4.53 -2.97 3.28
C ALA A 97 -5.84 -3.27 4.03
N LEU A 98 -6.95 -2.63 3.64
CA LEU A 98 -8.25 -2.77 4.30
C LEU A 98 -9.19 -3.79 3.66
N ASP A 99 -8.87 -4.25 2.43
CA ASP A 99 -9.69 -5.19 1.63
C ASP A 99 -11.18 -4.83 1.57
N CYS A 100 -11.50 -3.52 1.57
CA CYS A 100 -12.87 -3.04 1.73
C CYS A 100 -13.75 -3.13 0.46
N GLY A 101 -13.17 -3.43 -0.70
CA GLY A 101 -13.86 -3.51 -1.99
C GLY A 101 -14.43 -2.19 -2.55
N ALA A 102 -14.30 -1.07 -1.82
CA ALA A 102 -14.93 0.20 -2.18
C ALA A 102 -14.43 0.83 -3.49
N CYS A 103 -13.25 0.41 -3.98
CA CYS A 103 -12.69 0.85 -5.25
C CYS A 103 -13.09 -0.04 -6.45
N GLY A 104 -14.02 -0.97 -6.23
CA GLY A 104 -14.54 -1.88 -7.25
C GLY A 104 -13.72 -3.15 -7.48
N GLU A 105 -12.58 -3.31 -6.81
CA GLU A 105 -11.80 -4.55 -6.80
C GLU A 105 -12.23 -5.46 -5.64
N ALA A 106 -11.98 -6.77 -5.77
CA ALA A 106 -12.38 -7.74 -4.73
C ALA A 106 -11.64 -7.53 -3.40
N ASP A 107 -10.35 -7.19 -3.47
CA ASP A 107 -9.48 -6.95 -2.33
C ASP A 107 -8.31 -6.02 -2.73
N CYS A 108 -7.43 -5.69 -1.77
CA CYS A 108 -6.26 -4.87 -2.06
C CYS A 108 -5.22 -5.58 -2.94
N THR A 109 -5.22 -6.92 -3.03
CA THR A 109 -4.33 -7.65 -3.94
C THR A 109 -4.74 -7.40 -5.39
N ALA A 110 -6.02 -7.55 -5.70
CA ALA A 110 -6.57 -7.23 -7.02
C ALA A 110 -6.32 -5.76 -7.39
N MET A 111 -6.46 -4.83 -6.44
CA MET A 111 -6.11 -3.42 -6.66
C MET A 111 -4.63 -3.22 -7.00
N THR A 112 -3.71 -3.85 -6.26
CA THR A 112 -2.27 -3.79 -6.56
C THR A 112 -1.97 -4.32 -7.96
N GLN A 113 -2.59 -5.43 -8.36
CA GLN A 113 -2.43 -5.99 -9.71
C GLN A 113 -2.83 -4.98 -10.79
N ARG A 114 -3.99 -4.32 -10.64
CA ARG A 114 -4.44 -3.27 -11.57
C ARG A 114 -3.47 -2.09 -11.64
N ILE A 115 -2.89 -1.69 -10.50
CA ILE A 115 -1.92 -0.59 -10.45
C ILE A 115 -0.61 -0.99 -11.14
N VAL A 116 -0.09 -2.18 -10.86
CA VAL A 116 1.13 -2.71 -11.50
C VAL A 116 0.93 -2.86 -13.01
N ALA A 117 -0.26 -3.27 -13.46
CA ALA A 117 -0.62 -3.34 -14.87
C ALA A 117 -0.83 -1.96 -15.54
N GLY A 118 -0.79 -0.86 -14.78
CA GLY A 118 -1.02 0.50 -15.29
C GLY A 118 -2.48 0.84 -15.58
N GLU A 119 -3.42 0.01 -15.12
CA GLU A 119 -4.86 0.18 -15.35
C GLU A 119 -5.52 1.06 -14.27
N LYS A 120 -4.87 1.20 -13.12
CA LYS A 120 -5.28 2.07 -11.99
C LYS A 120 -4.07 2.76 -11.37
N THR A 121 -4.34 3.72 -10.51
CA THR A 121 -3.35 4.41 -9.68
C THR A 121 -3.63 4.18 -8.20
N PRO A 122 -2.65 4.37 -7.29
CA PRO A 122 -2.90 4.32 -5.85
C PRO A 122 -4.02 5.28 -5.41
N GLY A 123 -4.15 6.43 -6.09
CA GLY A 123 -5.22 7.42 -5.84
C GLY A 123 -6.63 6.97 -6.20
N ASP A 124 -6.78 5.84 -6.91
CA ASP A 124 -8.09 5.22 -7.17
C ASP A 124 -8.62 4.43 -5.96
N CYS A 125 -7.77 4.21 -4.94
CA CYS A 125 -8.20 3.63 -3.68
C CYS A 125 -9.08 4.63 -2.90
N VAL A 126 -10.38 4.31 -2.78
CA VAL A 126 -11.33 5.15 -2.03
C VAL A 126 -10.90 5.35 -0.57
N ALA A 127 -10.25 4.37 0.03
CA ALA A 127 -9.78 4.46 1.41
C ALA A 127 -8.61 5.43 1.62
N ALA A 128 -7.96 5.88 0.54
CA ALA A 128 -6.88 6.87 0.57
C ALA A 128 -7.38 8.30 0.31
N ARG A 129 -8.64 8.50 -0.08
CA ARG A 129 -9.19 9.81 -0.53
C ARG A 129 -10.52 10.21 0.14
N GLY A 130 -10.68 9.83 1.41
CA GLY A 130 -11.91 10.09 2.17
C GLY A 130 -12.23 11.58 2.34
N ASN A 131 -13.46 11.87 2.77
CA ASN A 131 -13.92 13.21 3.15
C ASN A 131 -13.43 13.66 4.55
N ILE A 132 -12.56 12.86 5.15
CA ILE A 132 -11.89 13.07 6.42
C ILE A 132 -10.49 12.49 6.28
N GLU A 133 -9.52 13.26 6.74
CA GLU A 133 -8.13 12.84 6.84
C GLU A 133 -7.81 12.60 8.31
N ALA A 134 -7.17 11.46 8.59
CA ALA A 134 -6.66 11.14 9.91
C ALA A 134 -5.18 10.80 9.77
N THR A 135 -4.33 11.49 10.54
CA THR A 135 -2.88 11.27 10.52
C THR A 135 -2.39 10.83 11.90
N VAL A 136 -1.47 9.87 11.93
CA VAL A 136 -0.74 9.47 13.13
C VAL A 136 0.74 9.66 12.86
N ASN A 137 1.42 10.49 13.67
CA ASN A 137 2.82 10.92 13.45
C ASN A 137 3.07 11.47 12.04
N GLY A 138 2.11 12.22 11.48
CA GLY A 138 2.20 12.76 10.13
C GLY A 138 1.88 11.76 9.01
N GLN A 139 1.75 10.47 9.31
CA GLN A 139 1.39 9.43 8.35
C GLN A 139 -0.13 9.31 8.22
N SER A 140 -0.63 9.35 6.98
CA SER A 140 -2.05 9.19 6.70
C SER A 140 -2.53 7.78 7.03
N VAL A 141 -3.67 7.69 7.73
CA VAL A 141 -4.35 6.45 8.05
C VAL A 141 -5.49 6.25 7.06
N GLY A 142 -5.41 5.19 6.26
CA GLY A 142 -6.50 4.86 5.34
C GLY A 142 -7.78 4.48 6.09
N LEU A 143 -8.91 4.99 5.63
CA LEU A 143 -10.23 4.77 6.23
C LEU A 143 -11.16 4.16 5.19
N ASN A 144 -11.76 3.01 5.50
CA ASN A 144 -12.82 2.48 4.64
C ASN A 144 -14.03 3.44 4.63
N PRO A 145 -14.94 3.34 3.65
CA PRO A 145 -16.05 4.30 3.52
C PRO A 145 -16.93 4.39 4.76
N PHE A 146 -17.22 3.27 5.42
CA PHE A 146 -18.02 3.25 6.63
C PHE A 146 -17.33 4.01 7.78
N THR A 147 -16.05 3.72 8.04
CA THR A 147 -15.27 4.38 9.08
C THR A 147 -15.12 5.88 8.80
N ALA A 148 -14.85 6.26 7.54
CA ALA A 148 -14.79 7.66 7.15
C ALA A 148 -16.13 8.38 7.37
N GLN A 149 -17.25 7.76 7.00
CA GLN A 149 -18.58 8.31 7.24
C GLN A 149 -18.93 8.41 8.73
N MET A 150 -18.62 7.38 9.51
CA MET A 150 -18.85 7.34 10.95
C MET A 150 -18.07 8.43 11.67
N LEU A 151 -16.76 8.56 11.39
CA LEU A 151 -15.91 9.58 12.02
C LEU A 151 -16.32 10.98 11.58
N SER A 152 -16.47 11.23 10.28
CA SER A 152 -16.83 12.56 9.78
C SER A 152 -18.21 13.00 10.26
N GLY A 153 -19.20 12.11 10.26
CA GLY A 153 -20.56 12.38 10.76
C GLY A 153 -20.58 12.63 12.26
N GLY A 154 -19.90 11.78 13.04
CA GLY A 154 -19.80 11.92 14.49
C GLY A 154 -19.11 13.21 14.91
N ILE A 155 -17.96 13.53 14.31
CA ILE A 155 -17.22 14.76 14.58
C ILE A 155 -18.05 15.99 14.22
N LYS A 156 -18.67 16.01 13.04
CA LYS A 156 -19.54 17.13 12.63
C LYS A 156 -20.73 17.32 13.57
N GLY A 157 -21.36 16.23 14.02
CA GLY A 157 -22.45 16.26 14.99
C GLY A 157 -22.02 16.86 16.33
N MET A 158 -20.86 16.44 16.86
CA MET A 158 -20.31 16.98 18.11
C MET A 158 -19.98 18.47 17.99
N LEU A 159 -19.36 18.89 16.89
CA LEU A 159 -18.98 20.28 16.69
C LEU A 159 -20.17 21.19 16.38
N GLY A 160 -21.25 20.68 15.78
CA GLY A 160 -22.44 21.47 15.42
C GLY A 160 -23.13 22.16 16.60
N ALA A 161 -22.90 21.70 17.84
CA ALA A 161 -23.40 22.34 19.05
C ALA A 161 -22.55 23.54 19.52
N LEU A 162 -21.36 23.75 18.94
CA LEU A 162 -20.43 24.78 19.35
C LEU A 162 -20.72 26.13 18.67
N LYS A 163 -20.58 27.22 19.44
CA LYS A 163 -20.61 28.58 18.89
C LYS A 163 -19.36 28.82 18.02
N GLY A 164 -19.53 29.51 16.90
CA GLY A 164 -18.44 29.87 15.99
C GLY A 164 -18.19 28.87 14.85
N MET A 165 -18.96 27.78 14.77
CA MET A 165 -18.94 26.91 13.60
C MET A 165 -19.57 27.60 12.39
N VAL A 166 -18.90 27.50 11.25
CA VAL A 166 -19.38 28.04 9.97
C VAL A 166 -19.68 26.90 8.99
N PRO A 167 -20.83 26.92 8.29
CA PRO A 167 -21.13 25.93 7.26
C PRO A 167 -20.04 25.90 6.18
N GLY A 168 -19.57 24.69 5.85
CA GLY A 168 -18.53 24.51 4.82
C GLY A 168 -17.11 24.91 5.24
N GLY A 169 -16.89 25.34 6.48
CA GLY A 169 -15.55 25.62 6.99
C GLY A 169 -14.72 24.35 7.15
N GLU A 170 -13.40 24.49 6.98
CA GLU A 170 -12.44 23.45 7.32
C GLU A 170 -12.38 23.27 8.84
N VAL A 171 -12.34 22.01 9.28
CA VAL A 171 -12.24 21.63 10.69
C VAL A 171 -10.92 20.92 10.90
N ILE A 172 -10.07 21.48 11.76
CA ILE A 172 -8.81 20.87 12.19
C ILE A 172 -8.90 20.55 13.68
N ILE A 173 -8.87 19.26 14.03
CA ILE A 173 -8.82 18.79 15.41
C ILE A 173 -7.41 18.31 15.71
N ARG A 174 -6.80 18.85 16.76
CA ARG A 174 -5.48 18.43 17.24
C ARG A 174 -5.63 17.90 18.67
N MET A 175 -5.28 16.64 18.87
CA MET A 175 -5.22 16.02 20.19
C MET A 175 -3.75 15.78 20.54
N LYS A 176 -3.34 16.18 21.76
CA LYS A 176 -2.02 15.84 22.30
C LYS A 176 -2.16 14.47 22.98
N GLY A 177 -1.25 13.55 22.64
CA GLY A 177 -1.14 12.23 23.27
C GLY A 177 -0.65 12.32 24.71
#